data_AF-A0A7G8DMI1-F1
#
_entry.id   AF-A0A7G8DMI1-F1
#
_cell.length_a   1.000
_cell.length_b   1.000
_cell.length_c   1.000
_cell.angle_alpha   90.00
_cell.angle_beta   90.00
_cell.angle_gamma   90.00
#
_symmetry.space_group_name_H-M   'P 1'
#
loop_
_entity.id
_entity.type
_entity.pdbx_description
1 polymer ?
#
loop_
_entity_poly.entity_id
_entity_poly.type
_entity_poly.pdbx_seq_one_letter_code
_entity_poly.pdbx_strand_id
1 'polypeptide(L)'
;MVMLKQSYRYDQTTARLEVEGLPDFSAGHAEQSIGILSTWRLKIVGASELEGKREHLEALMQVVIPYVRLRLSGVVRSLGEPNDPVRLVPDEFQHRLDLTSGQANIPPLSIRLDDAQLADLVRCLDALRSDSRVCLTWPSIQHEPLPRRDLVERIPLMQRLKAPLLGGTTVVVLGVLGLLLPLPEVQSPTPAQALEDKTETPISDPAQPDQER
;
A
#
# COMPACT_ATOMS: atom_id res chain seq x y z
N MET A 1 -30.24 -30.91 -33.65
CA MET A 1 -29.58 -29.63 -33.34
C MET A 1 -28.58 -29.90 -32.22
N VAL A 2 -27.28 -29.76 -32.47
CA VAL A 2 -26.23 -30.02 -31.47
C VAL A 2 -25.12 -28.99 -31.65
N MET A 3 -24.97 -28.09 -30.68
CA MET A 3 -23.81 -27.21 -30.57
C MET A 3 -23.45 -27.10 -29.09
N LEU A 4 -22.89 -28.20 -28.56
CA LEU A 4 -22.53 -28.36 -27.15
C LEU A 4 -21.35 -27.48 -26.70
N LYS A 5 -20.59 -26.93 -27.66
CA LYS A 5 -19.43 -26.07 -27.39
C LYS A 5 -19.88 -24.63 -27.16
N GLN A 6 -19.73 -24.15 -25.94
CA GLN A 6 -19.90 -22.75 -25.57
C GLN A 6 -18.60 -21.96 -25.84
N SER A 7 -18.73 -20.67 -26.17
CA SER A 7 -17.62 -19.71 -26.17
C SER A 7 -18.07 -18.42 -25.46
N TYR A 8 -17.24 -17.92 -24.55
CA TYR A 8 -17.43 -16.62 -23.90
C TYR A 8 -16.21 -15.74 -24.11
N ARG A 9 -16.46 -14.45 -24.33
CA ARG A 9 -15.44 -13.46 -24.67
C ARG A 9 -15.56 -12.23 -23.78
N TYR A 10 -14.43 -11.81 -23.24
CA TYR A 10 -14.24 -10.65 -22.39
C TYR A 10 -13.37 -9.66 -23.18
N ASP A 11 -13.99 -8.58 -23.62
CA ASP A 11 -13.36 -7.53 -24.42
C ASP A 11 -12.99 -6.34 -23.53
N GLN A 12 -11.78 -5.81 -23.69
CA GLN A 12 -11.31 -4.51 -23.19
C GLN A 12 -10.61 -3.76 -24.35
N THR A 13 -10.11 -2.54 -24.10
CA THR A 13 -9.53 -1.65 -25.12
C THR A 13 -8.30 -2.25 -25.81
N THR A 14 -7.42 -2.88 -25.04
CA THR A 14 -6.13 -3.42 -25.50
C THR A 14 -5.99 -4.92 -25.25
N ALA A 15 -6.91 -5.56 -24.54
CA ALA A 15 -6.89 -6.99 -24.25
C ALA A 15 -8.24 -7.67 -24.57
N ARG A 16 -8.18 -8.90 -25.08
CA ARG A 16 -9.34 -9.76 -25.36
C ARG A 16 -9.05 -11.15 -24.86
N LEU A 17 -9.87 -11.66 -23.94
CA LEU A 17 -9.83 -13.04 -23.47
C LEU A 17 -11.04 -13.80 -24.01
N GLU A 18 -10.82 -14.94 -24.63
CA GLU A 18 -11.85 -15.86 -25.09
C GLU A 18 -11.63 -17.23 -24.43
N VAL A 19 -12.71 -17.84 -23.94
CA VAL A 19 -12.71 -19.18 -23.36
C VAL A 19 -13.75 -20.03 -24.06
N GLU A 20 -13.38 -21.24 -24.46
CA GLU A 20 -14.28 -22.18 -25.11
C GLU A 20 -14.32 -23.49 -24.33
N GLY A 21 -15.49 -24.11 -24.25
CA GLY A 21 -15.67 -25.29 -23.42
C GLY A 21 -17.01 -26.00 -23.60
N LEU A 22 -17.23 -26.98 -22.72
CA LEU A 22 -18.44 -27.82 -22.70
C LEU A 22 -19.13 -27.69 -21.33
N PRO A 23 -20.47 -27.81 -21.26
CA PRO A 23 -21.18 -27.98 -20.00
C PRO A 23 -20.83 -29.35 -19.39
N ASP A 24 -20.72 -29.42 -18.05
CA ASP A 24 -20.61 -30.70 -17.35
C ASP A 24 -21.97 -31.09 -16.76
N PHE A 25 -22.72 -31.88 -17.52
CA PHE A 25 -24.02 -32.41 -17.10
C PHE A 25 -23.91 -33.36 -15.89
N SER A 26 -22.74 -33.97 -15.67
CA SER A 26 -22.47 -34.84 -14.50
C SER A 26 -22.47 -34.05 -13.19
N ALA A 27 -22.02 -32.79 -13.26
CA ALA A 27 -22.08 -31.83 -12.16
C ALA A 27 -23.42 -31.06 -12.08
N GLY A 28 -24.40 -31.39 -12.94
CA GLY A 28 -25.68 -30.70 -13.01
C GLY A 28 -25.62 -29.29 -13.62
N HIS A 29 -24.54 -28.94 -14.35
CA HIS A 29 -24.40 -27.64 -14.99
C HIS A 29 -25.38 -27.46 -16.17
N ALA A 30 -25.82 -26.22 -16.40
CA ALA A 30 -26.75 -25.88 -17.47
C ALA A 30 -26.10 -25.97 -18.87
N GLU A 31 -26.89 -26.21 -19.93
CA GLU A 31 -26.38 -26.30 -21.31
C GLU A 31 -25.55 -25.09 -21.75
N GLN A 32 -25.93 -23.88 -21.30
CA GLN A 32 -25.24 -22.61 -21.55
C GLN A 32 -24.19 -22.31 -20.47
N SER A 33 -23.31 -23.27 -20.20
CA SER A 33 -22.20 -23.09 -19.25
C SER A 33 -20.93 -23.81 -19.70
N ILE A 34 -19.80 -23.41 -19.13
CA ILE A 34 -18.51 -24.09 -19.25
C ILE A 34 -18.20 -24.74 -17.90
N GLY A 35 -18.45 -26.05 -17.82
CA GLY A 35 -17.94 -26.91 -16.73
C GLY A 35 -16.59 -27.56 -17.06
N ILE A 36 -16.29 -27.71 -18.35
CA ILE A 36 -15.03 -28.27 -18.87
C ILE A 36 -14.41 -27.27 -19.85
N LEU A 37 -13.32 -26.62 -19.45
CA LEU A 37 -12.53 -25.75 -20.33
C LEU A 37 -11.86 -26.60 -21.41
N SER A 38 -12.13 -26.31 -22.68
CA SER A 38 -11.44 -26.97 -23.82
C SER A 38 -10.23 -26.17 -24.29
N THR A 39 -10.38 -24.86 -24.41
CA THR A 39 -9.39 -23.93 -24.96
C THR A 39 -9.57 -22.54 -24.36
N TRP A 40 -8.51 -21.75 -24.33
CA TRP A 40 -8.57 -20.31 -24.09
C TRP A 40 -7.59 -19.59 -25.01
N ARG A 41 -7.94 -18.36 -25.39
CA ARG A 41 -7.12 -17.47 -26.22
C ARG A 41 -7.11 -16.06 -25.63
N LEU A 42 -5.93 -15.49 -25.46
CA LEU A 42 -5.73 -14.12 -25.00
C LEU A 42 -4.97 -13.34 -26.06
N LYS A 43 -5.59 -12.31 -26.61
CA LYS A 43 -4.97 -11.36 -27.53
C LYS A 43 -4.69 -10.06 -26.79
N ILE A 44 -3.48 -9.54 -26.87
CA ILE A 44 -3.09 -8.21 -26.37
C ILE A 44 -2.58 -7.40 -27.56
N VAL A 45 -3.05 -6.16 -27.70
CA VAL A 45 -2.69 -5.29 -28.83
C VAL A 45 -1.18 -5.03 -28.85
N GLY A 46 -0.53 -5.41 -29.95
CA GLY A 46 0.92 -5.28 -30.13
C GLY A 46 1.75 -6.47 -29.64
N ALA A 47 1.12 -7.52 -29.09
CA ALA A 47 1.79 -8.74 -28.64
C ALA A 47 1.31 -9.98 -29.41
N SER A 48 2.02 -11.10 -29.25
CA SER A 48 1.58 -12.41 -29.72
C SER A 48 0.25 -12.84 -29.08
N GLU A 49 -0.56 -13.60 -29.81
CA GLU A 49 -1.68 -14.33 -29.21
C GLU A 49 -1.14 -15.41 -28.26
N LEU A 50 -1.81 -15.54 -27.11
CA LEU A 50 -1.49 -16.51 -26.08
C LEU A 50 -2.61 -17.55 -26.00
N GLU A 51 -2.21 -18.82 -26.03
CA GLU A 51 -3.10 -19.97 -25.81
C GLU A 51 -2.38 -21.02 -24.97
N GLY A 52 -3.13 -21.97 -24.42
CA GLY A 52 -2.55 -23.06 -23.65
C GLY A 52 -3.60 -23.94 -22.98
N LYS A 53 -3.15 -24.77 -22.05
CA LYS A 53 -4.03 -25.57 -21.20
C LYS A 53 -4.61 -24.72 -20.06
N ARG A 54 -5.60 -25.28 -19.34
CA ARG A 54 -6.17 -24.73 -18.10
C ARG A 54 -5.10 -24.30 -17.08
N GLU A 55 -4.08 -25.12 -16.85
CA GLU A 55 -3.00 -24.86 -15.88
C GLU A 55 -2.24 -23.54 -16.15
N HIS A 56 -2.14 -23.10 -17.42
CA HIS A 56 -1.48 -21.84 -17.79
C HIS A 56 -2.38 -20.63 -17.51
N LEU A 57 -3.70 -20.76 -17.70
CA LEU A 57 -4.69 -19.72 -17.37
C LEU A 57 -4.82 -19.55 -15.85
N GLU A 58 -4.75 -20.65 -15.09
CA GLU A 58 -4.75 -20.61 -13.63
C GLU A 58 -3.49 -19.94 -13.08
N ALA A 59 -2.30 -20.27 -13.62
CA ALA A 59 -1.06 -19.57 -13.29
C ALA A 59 -1.12 -18.07 -13.65
N LEU A 60 -1.70 -17.72 -14.81
CA LEU A 60 -1.90 -16.33 -15.22
C LEU A 60 -2.78 -15.55 -14.23
N MET A 61 -3.88 -16.15 -13.75
CA MET A 61 -4.70 -15.55 -12.68
C MET A 61 -3.94 -15.41 -11.36
N GLN A 62 -3.22 -16.45 -10.94
CA GLN A 62 -2.44 -16.45 -9.68
C GLN A 62 -1.32 -15.40 -9.66
N VAL A 63 -0.73 -15.08 -10.81
CA VAL A 63 0.38 -14.13 -10.92
C VAL A 63 -0.11 -12.70 -11.18
N VAL A 64 -0.98 -12.49 -12.17
CA VAL A 64 -1.33 -11.15 -12.67
C VAL A 64 -2.19 -10.36 -11.67
N ILE A 65 -3.19 -10.99 -11.05
CA ILE A 65 -4.11 -10.30 -10.13
C ILE A 65 -3.38 -9.84 -8.85
N PRO A 66 -2.56 -10.69 -8.17
CA PRO A 66 -1.70 -10.22 -7.07
C PRO A 66 -0.64 -9.21 -7.50
N TYR A 67 -0.04 -9.33 -8.70
CA TYR A 67 0.97 -8.36 -9.16
C TYR A 67 0.39 -6.96 -9.29
N VAL A 68 -0.80 -6.80 -9.89
CA VAL A 68 -1.46 -5.49 -9.98
C VAL A 68 -1.79 -4.93 -8.60
N ARG A 69 -2.20 -5.78 -7.64
CA ARG A 69 -2.35 -5.37 -6.24
C ARG A 69 -1.04 -4.85 -5.64
N LEU A 70 0.11 -5.46 -5.93
CA LEU A 70 1.43 -4.97 -5.51
C LEU A 70 1.77 -3.62 -6.16
N ARG A 71 1.58 -3.47 -7.48
CA ARG A 71 1.84 -2.21 -8.21
C ARG A 71 0.97 -1.06 -7.73
N LEU A 72 -0.34 -1.26 -7.56
CA LEU A 72 -1.24 -0.28 -6.94
C LEU A 72 -0.82 0.05 -5.50
N SER A 73 -0.25 -0.93 -4.80
CA SER A 73 0.33 -0.77 -3.46
C SER A 73 1.72 -0.13 -3.46
N GLY A 74 2.27 0.26 -4.61
CA GLY A 74 3.59 0.90 -4.76
C GLY A 74 4.78 -0.05 -4.59
N VAL A 75 4.53 -1.36 -4.51
CA VAL A 75 5.55 -2.39 -4.26
C VAL A 75 6.07 -2.91 -5.60
N VAL A 76 7.38 -2.75 -5.82
CA VAL A 76 8.08 -3.20 -7.04
C VAL A 76 8.71 -4.57 -6.77
N ARG A 77 7.99 -5.63 -7.13
CA ARG A 77 8.37 -7.04 -6.87
C ARG A 77 7.92 -7.92 -8.03
N SER A 78 8.73 -8.89 -8.45
CA SER A 78 8.32 -9.93 -9.39
C SER A 78 7.47 -11.01 -8.69
N LEU A 79 6.55 -11.64 -9.43
CA LEU A 79 5.78 -12.81 -8.98
C LEU A 79 5.93 -13.95 -10.00
N GLY A 80 6.01 -15.18 -9.49
CA GLY A 80 6.40 -16.36 -10.27
C GLY A 80 7.91 -16.62 -10.23
N GLU A 81 8.26 -17.88 -9.99
CA GLU A 81 9.63 -18.38 -10.01
C GLU A 81 10.11 -18.65 -11.45
N PRO A 82 11.42 -18.77 -11.71
CA PRO A 82 11.96 -18.92 -13.08
C PRO A 82 11.48 -20.15 -13.87
N ASN A 83 10.92 -21.16 -13.18
CA ASN A 83 10.40 -22.40 -13.79
C ASN A 83 8.87 -22.46 -13.84
N ASP A 84 8.15 -21.42 -13.37
CA ASP A 84 6.69 -21.41 -13.40
C ASP A 84 6.15 -21.23 -14.84
N PRO A 85 4.94 -21.73 -15.16
CA PRO A 85 4.32 -21.53 -16.48
C PRO A 85 4.11 -20.05 -16.83
N VAL A 86 3.93 -19.20 -15.82
CA VAL A 86 3.71 -17.76 -15.94
C VAL A 86 4.48 -17.02 -14.85
N ARG A 87 5.11 -15.91 -15.21
CA ARG A 87 5.85 -15.03 -14.31
C ARG A 87 5.69 -13.57 -14.74
N LEU A 88 5.58 -12.65 -13.79
CA LEU A 88 5.55 -11.20 -14.06
C LEU A 88 6.70 -10.49 -13.35
N VAL A 89 7.40 -9.64 -14.10
CA VAL A 89 8.58 -8.91 -13.63
C VAL A 89 8.39 -7.41 -13.92
N PRO A 90 8.66 -6.51 -12.96
CA PRO A 90 8.72 -5.08 -13.26
C PRO A 90 9.92 -4.80 -14.18
N ASP A 91 9.69 -4.07 -15.27
CA ASP A 91 10.67 -3.79 -16.32
C ASP A 91 10.72 -2.27 -16.56
N GLU A 92 11.43 -1.58 -15.67
CA GLU A 92 11.46 -0.10 -15.57
C GLU A 92 10.04 0.52 -15.44
N PHE A 93 9.54 1.10 -16.52
CA PHE A 93 8.22 1.73 -16.63
C PHE A 93 7.14 0.79 -17.19
N GLN A 94 7.50 -0.46 -17.50
CA GLN A 94 6.63 -1.49 -18.06
C GLN A 94 6.62 -2.74 -17.16
N HIS A 95 5.85 -3.74 -17.58
CA HIS A 95 5.74 -5.04 -16.92
C HIS A 95 6.04 -6.12 -17.95
N ARG A 96 7.00 -7.01 -17.66
CA ARG A 96 7.30 -8.15 -18.52
C ARG A 96 6.55 -9.39 -18.02
N LEU A 97 5.69 -9.92 -18.90
CA LEU A 97 5.04 -11.22 -18.78
C LEU A 97 5.93 -12.27 -19.41
N ASP A 98 6.64 -13.04 -18.58
CA ASP A 98 7.46 -14.19 -18.99
C ASP A 98 6.58 -15.45 -18.95
N LEU A 99 6.60 -16.25 -20.03
CA LEU A 99 5.73 -17.42 -20.22
C LEU A 99 6.55 -18.65 -20.61
N THR A 100 6.40 -19.73 -19.86
CA THR A 100 7.13 -20.99 -20.07
C THR A 100 6.22 -22.01 -20.72
N SER A 101 6.59 -22.51 -21.91
CA SER A 101 5.84 -23.58 -22.58
C SER A 101 6.03 -24.91 -21.86
N GLY A 102 4.93 -25.65 -21.65
CA GLY A 102 4.96 -27.04 -21.17
C GLY A 102 5.50 -28.07 -22.18
N GLN A 103 6.05 -27.64 -23.33
CA GLN A 103 6.69 -28.50 -24.33
C GLN A 103 8.21 -28.30 -24.35
N ALA A 104 8.96 -29.40 -24.37
CA ALA A 104 10.43 -29.37 -24.43
C ALA A 104 10.94 -28.65 -25.69
N ASN A 105 12.08 -27.96 -25.55
CA ASN A 105 12.76 -27.19 -26.60
C ASN A 105 12.00 -25.99 -27.19
N ILE A 106 10.86 -25.57 -26.64
CA ILE A 106 10.25 -24.27 -26.96
C ILE A 106 10.86 -23.19 -26.03
N PRO A 107 11.44 -22.10 -26.57
CA PRO A 107 11.98 -21.02 -25.74
C PRO A 107 10.85 -20.25 -25.03
N PRO A 108 11.11 -19.67 -23.84
CA PRO A 108 10.13 -18.87 -23.13
C PRO A 108 9.76 -17.61 -23.92
N LEU A 109 8.48 -17.22 -23.84
CA LEU A 109 7.94 -16.03 -24.50
C LEU A 109 7.83 -14.88 -23.49
N SER A 110 8.60 -13.82 -23.71
CA SER A 110 8.50 -12.57 -22.95
C SER A 110 7.68 -11.53 -23.70
N ILE A 111 6.57 -11.09 -23.12
CA ILE A 111 5.73 -9.98 -23.61
C ILE A 111 5.93 -8.77 -22.70
N ARG A 112 6.07 -7.58 -23.29
CA ARG A 112 6.04 -6.30 -22.55
C ARG A 112 4.63 -5.73 -22.55
N LEU A 113 4.21 -5.27 -21.38
CA LEU A 113 2.91 -4.65 -21.11
C LEU A 113 3.11 -3.26 -20.51
N ASP A 114 2.40 -2.27 -21.00
CA ASP A 114 2.21 -0.98 -20.32
C ASP A 114 1.13 -1.07 -19.21
N ASP A 115 0.95 0.00 -18.45
CA ASP A 115 -0.04 0.06 -17.36
C ASP A 115 -1.50 -0.13 -17.86
N ALA A 116 -1.82 0.30 -19.09
CA ALA A 116 -3.16 0.16 -19.65
C ALA A 116 -3.42 -1.28 -20.11
N GLN A 117 -2.46 -1.89 -20.82
CA GLN A 117 -2.48 -3.29 -21.21
C GLN A 117 -2.60 -4.22 -20.00
N LEU A 118 -1.87 -3.94 -18.93
CA LEU A 118 -1.96 -4.72 -17.68
C LEU A 118 -3.29 -4.51 -16.95
N ALA A 119 -3.82 -3.28 -16.91
CA ALA A 119 -5.11 -2.99 -16.28
C ALA A 119 -6.30 -3.60 -17.07
N ASP A 120 -6.22 -3.63 -18.39
CA ASP A 120 -7.17 -4.31 -19.27
C ASP A 120 -7.09 -5.84 -19.10
N LEU A 121 -5.88 -6.40 -19.01
CA LEU A 121 -5.66 -7.83 -18.75
C LEU A 121 -6.29 -8.28 -17.43
N VAL A 122 -6.10 -7.53 -16.33
CA VAL A 122 -6.78 -7.83 -15.05
C VAL A 122 -8.29 -7.76 -15.20
N ARG A 123 -8.83 -6.75 -15.89
CA ARG A 123 -10.29 -6.65 -16.10
C ARG A 123 -10.86 -7.84 -16.89
N CYS A 124 -10.14 -8.37 -17.87
CA CYS A 124 -10.52 -9.63 -18.54
C CYS A 124 -10.51 -10.84 -17.59
N LEU A 125 -9.47 -10.99 -16.77
CA LEU A 125 -9.32 -12.14 -15.86
C LEU A 125 -10.33 -12.11 -14.70
N ASP A 126 -10.60 -10.93 -14.13
CA ASP A 126 -11.62 -10.76 -13.10
C ASP A 126 -13.03 -10.91 -13.65
N ALA A 127 -13.31 -10.44 -14.87
CA ALA A 127 -14.60 -10.67 -15.53
C ALA A 127 -14.87 -12.17 -15.70
N LEU A 128 -13.90 -12.94 -16.23
CA LEU A 128 -13.96 -14.40 -16.34
C LEU A 128 -14.14 -15.08 -14.96
N ARG A 129 -13.41 -14.63 -13.94
CA ARG A 129 -13.50 -15.17 -12.57
C ARG A 129 -14.85 -14.88 -11.89
N SER A 130 -15.57 -13.85 -12.34
CA SER A 130 -16.90 -13.46 -11.85
C SER A 130 -18.09 -14.02 -12.66
N ASP A 131 -17.83 -14.62 -13.82
CA ASP A 131 -18.88 -15.07 -14.74
C ASP A 131 -19.52 -16.38 -14.28
N SER A 132 -20.76 -16.31 -13.80
CA SER A 132 -21.51 -17.47 -13.31
C SER A 132 -21.80 -18.53 -14.37
N ARG A 133 -21.59 -18.24 -15.66
CA ARG A 133 -21.68 -19.21 -16.76
C ARG A 133 -20.41 -20.05 -16.91
N VAL A 134 -19.29 -19.65 -16.28
CA VAL A 134 -18.03 -20.40 -16.29
C VAL A 134 -17.87 -21.10 -14.94
N CYS A 135 -18.51 -22.26 -14.84
CA CYS A 135 -18.59 -23.09 -13.64
C CYS A 135 -17.28 -23.87 -13.38
N LEU A 136 -16.15 -23.16 -13.39
CA LEU A 136 -14.81 -23.70 -13.16
C LEU A 136 -14.29 -23.27 -11.79
N THR A 137 -13.87 -24.24 -10.96
CA THR A 137 -13.24 -23.96 -9.67
C THR A 137 -11.84 -23.36 -9.88
N TRP A 138 -11.76 -22.03 -9.91
CA TRP A 138 -10.50 -21.29 -9.99
C TRP A 138 -9.68 -21.38 -8.69
N PRO A 139 -8.33 -21.26 -8.74
CA PRO A 139 -7.50 -21.23 -7.55
C PRO A 139 -7.82 -20.02 -6.65
N SER A 140 -7.80 -20.23 -5.34
CA SER A 140 -8.04 -19.15 -4.36
C SER A 140 -6.88 -18.16 -4.31
N ILE A 141 -7.14 -16.91 -4.70
CA ILE A 141 -6.16 -15.83 -4.72
C ILE A 141 -6.08 -15.22 -3.31
N GLN A 142 -4.97 -15.45 -2.60
CA GLN A 142 -4.81 -14.98 -1.23
C GLN A 142 -4.49 -13.48 -1.18
N HIS A 143 -5.41 -12.69 -0.63
CA HIS A 143 -5.28 -11.24 -0.49
C HIS A 143 -4.66 -10.81 0.86
N GLU A 144 -3.57 -11.47 1.29
CA GLU A 144 -2.92 -11.21 2.59
C GLU A 144 -2.51 -9.72 2.73
N PRO A 145 -2.72 -9.06 3.88
CA PRO A 145 -2.35 -7.65 4.08
C PRO A 145 -0.84 -7.41 3.92
N LEU A 146 -0.47 -6.34 3.21
CA LEU A 146 0.93 -5.97 3.03
C LEU A 146 1.58 -5.54 4.36
N PRO A 147 2.79 -6.04 4.68
CA PRO A 147 3.48 -5.66 5.90
C PRO A 147 3.91 -4.19 5.84
N ARG A 148 3.90 -3.51 7.00
CA ARG A 148 4.17 -2.06 7.07
C ARG A 148 5.49 -1.62 6.44
N ARG A 149 6.53 -2.47 6.42
CA ARG A 149 7.83 -2.19 5.77
C ARG A 149 7.67 -1.87 4.28
N ASP A 150 7.13 -2.81 3.51
CA ASP A 150 6.87 -2.69 2.07
C ASP A 150 5.98 -1.47 1.72
N LEU A 151 5.09 -1.05 2.64
CA LEU A 151 4.26 0.16 2.47
C LEU A 151 4.99 1.46 2.84
N VAL A 152 5.87 1.43 3.85
CA VAL A 152 6.60 2.60 4.36
C VAL A 152 7.67 3.09 3.38
N GLU A 153 8.21 2.19 2.55
CA GLU A 153 9.15 2.52 1.47
C GLU A 153 8.60 3.54 0.47
N ARG A 154 7.27 3.68 0.34
CA ARG A 154 6.62 4.74 -0.46
C ARG A 154 7.05 6.17 -0.12
N ILE A 155 7.46 6.44 1.12
CA ILE A 155 7.90 7.79 1.54
C ILE A 155 9.43 7.84 1.50
N PRO A 156 10.06 8.68 0.64
CA PRO A 156 11.51 8.79 0.58
C PRO A 156 12.07 9.32 1.91
N LEU A 157 13.26 8.82 2.31
CA LEU A 157 13.83 9.07 3.65
C LEU A 157 13.96 10.57 3.97
N MET A 158 14.36 11.39 2.99
CA MET A 158 14.43 12.86 3.10
C MET A 158 13.09 13.49 3.48
N GLN A 159 11.96 12.92 3.03
CA GLN A 159 10.62 13.43 3.34
C GLN A 159 10.13 12.94 4.71
N ARG A 160 10.49 11.72 5.13
CA ARG A 160 10.27 11.25 6.52
C ARG A 160 11.01 12.12 7.54
N LEU A 161 12.22 12.56 7.20
CA LEU A 161 13.07 13.37 8.08
C LEU A 161 12.61 14.83 8.25
N LYS A 162 11.72 15.35 7.39
CA LYS A 162 11.24 16.76 7.49
C LYS A 162 10.60 17.08 8.85
N ALA A 163 9.74 16.18 9.35
CA ALA A 163 9.04 16.38 10.63
C ALA A 163 9.99 16.40 11.85
N PRO A 164 10.88 15.40 12.06
CA PRO A 164 11.85 15.46 13.16
C PRO A 164 12.90 16.56 12.98
N LEU A 165 13.29 16.95 11.75
CA LEU A 165 14.14 18.14 11.57
C LEU A 165 13.43 19.41 12.06
N LEU A 166 12.18 19.65 11.66
CA LEU A 166 11.41 20.82 12.11
C LEU A 166 11.25 20.85 13.63
N GLY A 167 10.85 19.73 14.24
CA GLY A 167 10.77 19.63 15.70
C GLY A 167 12.11 19.88 16.38
N GLY A 168 13.19 19.29 15.87
CA GLY A 168 14.54 19.45 16.38
C GLY A 168 15.05 20.91 16.29
N THR A 169 14.83 21.59 15.16
CA THR A 169 15.22 23.00 15.02
C THR A 169 14.41 23.91 15.94
N THR A 170 13.10 23.68 16.11
CA THR A 170 12.30 24.45 17.08
C THR A 170 12.79 24.25 18.52
N VAL A 171 13.12 23.02 18.93
CA VAL A 171 13.67 22.74 20.27
C VAL A 171 15.03 23.40 20.47
N VAL A 172 15.93 23.36 19.49
CA VAL A 172 17.24 24.03 19.56
C VAL A 172 17.09 25.56 19.66
N VAL A 173 16.20 26.16 18.86
CA VAL A 173 15.93 27.61 18.92
C VAL A 173 15.38 28.02 20.29
N LEU A 174 14.42 27.27 20.84
CA LEU A 174 13.88 27.54 22.17
C LEU A 174 14.92 27.35 23.29
N GLY A 175 15.79 26.34 23.19
CA GLY A 175 16.89 26.12 24.14
C GLY A 175 17.92 27.26 24.13
N VAL A 176 18.33 27.73 22.94
CA VAL A 176 19.22 28.88 22.79
C VAL A 176 18.58 30.16 23.32
N LEU A 177 17.28 30.39 23.03
CA LEU A 177 16.56 31.56 23.54
C LEU A 177 16.41 31.52 25.07
N GLY A 178 16.21 30.32 25.65
CA GLY A 178 16.20 30.09 27.10
C GLY A 178 17.53 30.41 27.79
N LEU A 179 18.66 30.16 27.12
CA LEU A 179 20.00 30.51 27.61
C LEU A 179 20.33 32.02 27.50
N LEU A 180 19.58 32.76 26.67
CA LEU A 180 19.71 34.22 26.52
C LEU A 180 18.79 35.02 27.45
N LEU A 181 17.82 34.36 28.10
CA LEU A 181 16.95 34.97 29.09
C LEU A 181 17.68 35.03 30.46
N PRO A 182 17.72 36.20 31.13
CA PRO A 182 18.31 36.29 32.45
C PRO A 182 17.51 35.46 33.45
N LEU A 183 18.21 34.67 34.27
CA LEU A 183 17.60 33.90 35.35
C LEU A 183 16.98 34.86 36.37
N PRO A 184 15.68 34.69 36.74
CA PRO A 184 15.06 35.54 37.74
C PRO A 184 15.67 35.26 39.12
N GLU A 185 15.97 36.32 39.87
CA GLU A 185 16.53 36.19 41.23
C GLU A 185 15.52 35.53 42.16
N VAL A 186 15.87 34.35 42.68
CA VAL A 186 15.06 33.62 43.66
C VAL A 186 15.22 34.31 45.01
N GLN A 187 14.20 35.05 45.44
CA GLN A 187 14.16 35.63 46.78
C GLN A 187 14.04 34.50 47.83
N SER A 188 15.18 34.15 48.44
CA SER A 188 15.22 33.33 49.64
C SER A 188 14.46 34.02 50.77
N PRO A 189 13.49 33.36 51.44
CA PRO A 189 12.69 34.00 52.48
C PRO A 189 13.57 34.37 53.68
N THR A 190 13.67 35.67 53.96
CA THR A 190 14.47 36.23 55.07
C THR A 190 14.01 35.69 56.42
N PRO A 191 14.90 35.10 57.25
CA PRO A 191 14.58 34.80 58.63
C PRO A 191 14.25 36.08 59.40
N ALA A 192 13.07 36.15 60.01
CA ALA A 192 12.67 37.31 60.80
C ALA A 192 13.59 37.47 62.03
N GLN A 193 14.34 38.57 62.08
CA GLN A 193 15.17 38.91 63.24
C GLN A 193 14.30 39.49 64.36
N ALA A 194 14.41 38.94 65.57
CA ALA A 194 13.87 39.54 66.79
C ALA A 194 14.86 40.57 67.37
N LEU A 195 14.32 41.57 68.05
CA LEU A 195 15.02 42.77 68.54
C LEU A 195 15.95 42.49 69.73
N GLU A 196 16.95 43.36 69.88
CA GLU A 196 17.45 43.98 71.13
C GLU A 196 18.38 45.14 70.67
N ASP A 197 17.89 46.34 70.39
CA ASP A 197 17.41 47.40 71.31
C ASP A 197 18.39 47.76 72.44
N LYS A 198 19.04 48.94 72.30
CA LYS A 198 19.52 49.77 73.41
C LYS A 198 19.98 51.15 72.93
N THR A 199 19.42 52.23 73.49
CA THR A 199 20.14 53.32 74.21
C THR A 199 19.16 54.40 74.66
N GLU A 200 19.36 54.92 75.88
CA GLU A 200 18.41 55.74 76.64
C GLU A 200 18.61 57.26 76.54
N THR A 201 17.49 58.00 76.53
CA THR A 201 17.29 59.31 77.21
C THR A 201 18.08 60.55 76.71
N PRO A 202 17.80 61.76 77.24
CA PRO A 202 16.49 62.43 77.32
C PRO A 202 16.55 63.91 76.87
N ILE A 203 15.41 64.61 76.82
CA ILE A 203 15.28 66.03 77.26
C ILE A 203 13.79 66.46 77.33
N SER A 204 13.38 67.08 78.45
CA SER A 204 12.13 67.85 78.62
C SER A 204 12.39 69.31 78.15
N ASP A 205 11.46 70.26 77.99
CA ASP A 205 10.20 70.64 78.67
C ASP A 205 9.67 71.91 77.91
N PRO A 206 8.80 72.80 78.42
CA PRO A 206 7.58 72.69 79.24
C PRO A 206 6.34 73.39 78.58
N ALA A 207 5.28 73.60 79.38
CA ALA A 207 4.26 74.67 79.28
C ALA A 207 3.22 74.60 78.13
N GLN A 208 1.90 74.42 78.33
CA GLN A 208 0.87 75.05 79.21
C GLN A 208 -0.08 75.95 78.38
N PRO A 209 -1.35 76.20 78.80
CA PRO A 209 -2.23 75.49 79.75
C PRO A 209 -3.44 74.89 78.94
N ASP A 210 -4.76 74.95 79.18
CA ASP A 210 -5.72 75.35 80.26
C ASP A 210 -7.10 74.71 79.89
N GLN A 211 -8.20 74.65 80.66
CA GLN A 211 -8.56 75.03 82.05
C GLN A 211 -9.66 74.05 82.55
N GLU A 212 -10.10 74.20 83.81
CA GLU A 212 -11.26 73.60 84.50
C GLU A 212 -12.54 73.32 83.68
N ARG A 213 -13.14 72.12 83.89
CA ARG A 213 -14.28 71.94 84.82
C ARG A 213 -14.60 70.48 85.15
#